data_AF-A0A9X4KYJ3-F1
#
_entry.id   AF-A0A9X4KYJ3-F1
#
_cell.length_a   1.000
_cell.length_b   1.000
_cell.length_c   1.000
_cell.angle_alpha   90.00
_cell.angle_beta   90.00
_cell.angle_gamma   90.00
#
_symmetry.space_group_name_H-M   'P 1'
#
loop_
_entity.id
_entity.type
_entity.pdbx_description
1 polymer ?
#
loop_
_entity_poly.entity_id
_entity_poly.type
_entity_poly.pdbx_seq_one_letter_code
_entity_poly.pdbx_strand_id
1 'polypeptide(L)' 'MIAYIAAYALIGTIWTIVRLTALLEGRKNKEAAVYGGTMVISLVIGSLLLARVKLPSFAMAAQWLLAPVGHFLLRQ' A
#
# COMPACT_ATOMS: atom_id res chain seq x y z
N MET A 1 14.49 -11.98 -9.93
CA MET A 1 13.97 -10.67 -9.48
C MET A 1 12.64 -10.34 -10.15
N ILE A 2 12.61 -10.13 -11.47
CA ILE A 2 11.37 -9.81 -12.22
C ILE A 2 10.30 -10.92 -12.10
N ALA A 3 10.68 -12.19 -12.22
CA ALA A 3 9.74 -13.31 -12.09
C ALA A 3 9.06 -13.37 -10.71
N TYR A 4 9.76 -12.99 -9.63
CA TYR A 4 9.19 -12.95 -8.27
C TYR A 4 8.17 -11.82 -8.12
N ILE A 5 8.48 -10.64 -8.69
CA ILE A 5 7.58 -9.49 -8.68
C ILE A 5 6.33 -9.79 -9.51
N ALA A 6 6.51 -10.38 -10.70
CA ALA A 6 5.42 -10.77 -11.57
C ALA A 6 4.51 -11.83 -10.91
N ALA A 7 5.09 -12.85 -10.28
CA ALA A 7 4.33 -13.87 -9.56
C ALA A 7 3.56 -13.27 -8.37
N TYR A 8 4.20 -12.40 -7.59
CA TYR A 8 3.56 -11.72 -6.46
C TYR A 8 2.39 -10.83 -6.92
N ALA A 9 2.60 -10.04 -7.98
CA ALA A 9 1.58 -9.17 -8.54
C ALA A 9 0.39 -9.98 -9.09
N LEU A 10 0.64 -11.08 -9.81
CA LEU A 10 -0.40 -11.95 -10.36
C LEU A 10 -1.21 -12.63 -9.25
N ILE A 11 -0.55 -13.24 -8.26
CA ILE A 11 -1.22 -13.90 -7.15
C ILE A 11 -2.04 -12.89 -6.35
N GLY A 12 -1.45 -11.74 -6.03
CA GLY A 12 -2.14 -10.68 -5.28
C GLY A 12 -3.34 -10.12 -6.03
N THR A 13 -3.23 -9.87 -7.33
CA THR A 13 -4.36 -9.37 -8.14
C THR A 13 -5.47 -10.39 -8.27
N ILE A 14 -5.17 -11.67 -8.55
CA ILE A 14 -6.17 -12.73 -8.62
C ILE A 14 -6.90 -12.86 -7.27
N TRP A 15 -6.15 -12.91 -6.16
CA TRP A 15 -6.72 -13.01 -4.82
C TRP A 15 -7.61 -11.80 -4.49
N THR A 16 -7.16 -10.60 -4.87
CA THR A 16 -7.91 -9.37 -4.66
C THR A 16 -9.21 -9.39 -5.47
N ILE A 17 -9.17 -9.82 -6.73
CA ILE A 17 -10.35 -9.91 -7.59
C ILE A 17 -11.37 -10.90 -7.01
N VAL A 18 -10.95 -12.11 -6.65
CA VAL A 18 -11.83 -13.14 -6.05
C VAL A 18 -12.48 -12.62 -4.76
N ARG A 19 -11.72 -11.91 -3.92
CA ARG A 19 -12.23 -11.38 -2.66
C ARG A 19 -13.14 -10.17 -2.85
N LEU A 20 -12.85 -9.31 -3.83
CA LEU A 20 -13.72 -8.20 -4.21
C LEU A 20 -15.05 -8.71 -4.76
N THR A 21 -15.02 -9.73 -5.62
CA THR A 21 -16.24 -10.34 -6.17
C THR A 21 -17.09 -10.97 -5.09
N ALA A 22 -16.48 -11.69 -4.14
CA ALA A 22 -17.20 -12.23 -2.98
C ALA A 22 -17.83 -11.13 -2.10
N LEU A 23 -17.18 -9.97 -1.92
CA LEU A 23 -17.75 -8.84 -1.18
C LEU A 23 -18.85 -8.10 -1.97
N LEU A 24 -18.71 -8.02 -3.29
CA LEU A 24 -19.69 -7.40 -4.21
C LEU A 24 -20.98 -8.23 -4.31
N GLU A 25 -20.88 -9.57 -4.33
CA GLU A 25 -22.06 -10.45 -4.25
C GLU A 25 -22.87 -10.23 -2.97
N GLY A 26 -22.22 -9.83 -1.88
CA GLY A 26 -22.87 -9.44 -0.63
C GLY A 26 -23.56 -8.06 -0.64
N ARG A 27 -23.59 -7.33 -1.77
CA ARG A 27 -24.05 -5.93 -1.90
C ARG A 27 -23.38 -4.92 -0.95
N LYS A 28 -22.26 -5.29 -0.32
CA LYS A 28 -21.54 -4.44 0.64
C LYS A 28 -20.51 -3.56 -0.07
N ASN A 29 -21.00 -2.72 -0.99
CA ASN A 29 -20.16 -1.92 -1.89
C ASN A 29 -19.20 -0.96 -1.16
N LYS A 30 -19.58 -0.46 0.03
CA LYS A 30 -18.71 0.37 0.87
C LYS A 30 -17.53 -0.43 1.45
N GLU A 31 -17.78 -1.63 1.96
CA GLU A 31 -16.72 -2.50 2.50
C GLU A 31 -15.79 -2.97 1.36
N ALA A 32 -16.35 -3.28 0.20
CA ALA A 32 -15.59 -3.66 -0.99
C ALA A 32 -14.66 -2.53 -1.47
N ALA A 33 -15.13 -1.28 -1.45
CA ALA A 33 -14.32 -0.12 -1.86
C ALA A 33 -13.14 0.13 -0.90
N VAL A 34 -13.40 0.08 0.41
CA VAL A 34 -12.35 0.27 1.43
C VAL A 34 -11.33 -0.87 1.39
N TYR A 35 -11.81 -2.11 1.23
CA TYR A 35 -10.96 -3.30 1.13
C TYR A 35 -10.13 -3.27 -0.15
N GLY A 36 -10.75 -3.00 -1.30
CA GLY A 36 -10.05 -2.88 -2.57
C GLY A 36 -8.98 -1.80 -2.54
N GLY A 37 -9.29 -0.63 -1.97
CA GLY A 37 -8.33 0.46 -1.80
C GLY A 37 -7.11 0.07 -0.96
N THR A 38 -7.34 -0.50 0.23
CA THR A 38 -6.25 -0.94 1.11
C THR A 38 -5.44 -2.07 0.51
N MET A 39 -6.07 -2.98 -0.25
CA MET A 39 -5.38 -4.09 -0.89
C MET A 39 -4.50 -3.64 -2.05
N VAL A 40 -4.98 -2.71 -2.89
CA VAL A 40 -4.19 -2.12 -3.98
C VAL A 40 -2.98 -1.38 -3.42
N ILE A 41 -3.17 -0.55 -2.38
CA ILE A 41 -2.08 0.18 -1.72
C ILE A 41 -1.03 -0.81 -1.17
N SER A 42 -1.48 -1.88 -0.53
CA SER A 42 -0.58 -2.91 0.02
C SER A 42 0.18 -3.67 -1.07
N LEU A 43 -0.46 -3.96 -2.21
CA LEU A 43 0.16 -4.62 -3.37
C LEU A 43 1.24 -3.74 -4.00
N VAL A 44 0.98 -2.44 -4.10
CA VAL A 44 1.96 -1.46 -4.61
C VAL A 44 3.15 -1.40 -3.67
N ILE A 45 2.92 -1.23 -2.36
CA ILE A 45 3.99 -1.17 -1.36
C ILE A 45 4.81 -2.48 -1.33
N GLY A 46 4.14 -3.63 -1.35
CA GLY A 46 4.78 -4.95 -1.36
C GLY A 46 5.63 -5.18 -2.62
N SER A 47 5.13 -4.77 -3.79
CA SER A 47 5.89 -4.83 -5.05
C SER A 47 7.13 -3.93 -5.02
N LEU A 48 7.01 -2.74 -4.42
CA LEU A 48 8.10 -1.78 -4.26
C LEU A 48 9.20 -2.31 -3.32
N LEU A 49 8.80 -2.97 -2.23
CA LEU A 49 9.69 -3.68 -1.30
C LEU A 49 10.41 -4.86 -1.98
N LEU A 50 9.68 -5.67 -2.75
CA LEU A 50 10.20 -6.82 -3.50
C LEU A 50 11.19 -6.40 -4.60
N ALA A 51 10.94 -5.25 -5.24
CA ALA A 51 11.87 -4.65 -6.19
C ALA A 51 13.17 -4.16 -5.55
N ARG A 52 13.30 -4.23 -4.20
CA ARG A 52 14.41 -3.67 -3.42
C ARG A 52 14.79 -2.26 -3.87
N VAL A 53 13.79 -1.50 -4.32
CA VAL A 53 13.97 -0.06 -4.51
C VAL A 53 14.42 0.42 -3.13
N LYS A 54 15.52 1.19 -3.08
CA LYS A 54 15.94 1.88 -1.85
C LYS A 54 14.81 2.84 -1.48
N LEU A 55 13.80 2.29 -0.81
CA LEU A 55 12.74 3.05 -0.21
C LEU A 55 13.44 3.88 0.86
N PRO A 56 13.35 5.22 0.78
CA PRO A 56 13.83 6.06 1.86
C PRO A 56 13.18 5.51 3.14
N SER A 57 14.01 5.27 4.16
CA SER A 57 13.58 4.56 5.37
C SER A 57 12.32 5.20 5.94
N PHE A 58 11.51 4.43 6.67
CA PHE A 58 10.32 4.97 7.34
C PHE A 58 10.64 6.22 8.19
N ALA A 59 11.88 6.30 8.70
CA ALA A 59 12.43 7.46 9.37
C ALA A 59 12.48 8.72 8.47
N MET A 60 12.78 8.59 7.19
CA MET A 60 12.85 9.69 6.24
C MET A 60 11.46 10.21 5.86
N ALA A 61 10.47 9.33 5.74
CA ALA A 61 9.07 9.70 5.58
C ALA A 61 8.52 10.41 6.84
N ALA A 62 8.83 9.87 8.02
CA ALA A 62 8.51 10.50 9.30
C ALA A 62 9.21 11.86 9.45
N GLN A 63 10.47 11.98 9.04
CA GLN A 63 11.21 13.23 9.08
C GLN A 63 10.60 14.29 8.15
N TRP A 64 10.13 13.92 6.96
CA TRP A 64 9.38 14.85 6.09
C TRP A 64 8.07 15.34 6.72
N LEU A 65 7.36 14.45 7.43
CA LEU A 65 6.07 14.77 8.04
C LEU A 65 6.21 15.56 9.36
N LEU A 66 7.23 15.26 10.17
CA LEU A 66 7.50 15.91 11.45
C LEU A 66 8.44 17.11 11.35
N ALA A 67 9.23 17.27 10.28
CA ALA A 67 10.06 18.46 10.05
C ALA A 67 9.29 19.79 10.16
N PRO A 68 8.10 19.98 9.54
CA PRO A 68 7.34 21.21 9.68
C PRO A 68 6.85 21.43 11.13
N VAL A 69 6.51 20.36 11.85
CA VAL A 69 6.09 20.42 13.26
C VAL A 69 7.26 20.83 14.17
N GLY A 70 8.44 20.25 13.95
CA GLY A 70 9.66 20.63 14.66
C GLY A 70 10.07 22.08 14.39
N HIS A 71 9.94 22.56 13.15
CA HIS A 71 10.17 23.96 12.80
C HIS A 71 9.17 24.91 13.46
N PHE A 72 7.92 24.47 13.67
CA PHE A 72 6.90 25.25 14.37
C PHE A 72 7.17 25.34 15.88
N LEU A 73 7.62 24.24 16.48
CA LEU A 73 7.96 24.15 17.91
C LEU A 73 9.25 24.92 18.27
N LEU A 74 10.25 24.93 17.39
CA LEU A 74 11.53 25.64 17.58
C LEU A 74 11.46 27.15 17.28
N ARG A 75 10.30 27.66 16.81
CA ARG A 75 10.09 29.09 16.53
C ARG A 75 9.48 29.86 17.71
N GLN A 76 9.46 29.25 18.89
CA GLN A 76 9.08 29.85 20.16
C GLN A 76 10.35 30.18 20.97
#